data_AF-A0A382KBC3-F1
#
_entry.id   AF-A0A382KBC3-F1
#
_cell.length_a   1.000
_cell.length_b   1.000
_cell.length_c   1.000
_cell.angle_alpha   90.00
_cell.angle_beta   90.00
_cell.angle_gamma   90.00
#
_symmetry.space_group_name_H-M   'P 1'
#
loop_
_entity.id
_entity.type
_entity.pdbx_description
1 polymer ?
#
loop_
_entity_poly.entity_id
_entity_poly.type
_entity_poly.pdbx_seq_one_letter_code
_entity_poly.pdbx_strand_id
1 'polypeptide(L)'
;MIIGICGLIGSGKGTVADYLVDNHNFIKLSFADRLKDGVSTLFGWDRALLEGDTDESRKFRETVDEYWSNETGREITPRLVLQLYGTECLRRGFFDGIWVSLVKQQILENPNKNFVIPDCRFFNELEM
;
A
#
# COMPACT_ATOMS: atom_id res chain seq x y z
N MET A 1 -2.80 -7.99 19.36
CA MET A 1 -1.74 -8.89 18.80
C MET A 1 -1.38 -8.41 17.40
N ILE A 2 -0.12 -8.53 16.98
CA ILE A 2 0.34 -8.08 15.65
C ILE A 2 1.04 -9.26 14.97
N ILE A 3 0.67 -9.56 13.73
CA ILE A 3 1.29 -10.62 12.90
C ILE A 3 1.78 -10.01 11.60
N GLY A 4 3.09 -10.00 11.38
CA GLY A 4 3.69 -9.70 10.07
C GLY A 4 3.89 -10.99 9.29
N ILE A 5 3.52 -11.01 8.00
CA ILE A 5 3.74 -12.14 7.10
C ILE A 5 4.66 -11.69 5.97
N CYS A 6 5.76 -12.42 5.79
CA CYS A 6 6.68 -12.24 4.69
C CYS A 6 6.60 -13.46 3.75
N GLY A 7 6.60 -13.24 2.44
CA GLY A 7 6.54 -14.32 1.47
C GLY A 7 6.55 -13.87 0.01
N LEU A 8 7.05 -14.72 -0.88
CA LEU A 8 7.09 -14.48 -2.32
C LEU A 8 5.68 -14.39 -2.92
N ILE A 9 5.57 -13.83 -4.13
CA ILE A 9 4.29 -13.86 -4.86
C ILE A 9 3.84 -15.31 -5.07
N GLY A 10 2.56 -15.60 -4.87
CA GLY A 10 2.01 -16.96 -4.96
C GLY A 10 2.26 -17.86 -3.75
N SER A 11 2.91 -17.40 -2.68
CA SER A 11 3.20 -18.22 -1.49
C SER A 11 2.03 -18.42 -0.52
N GLY A 12 0.81 -17.99 -0.88
CA GLY A 12 -0.37 -18.08 0.01
C GLY A 12 -0.43 -17.05 1.15
N LYS A 13 0.48 -16.07 1.21
CA LYS A 13 0.49 -15.03 2.24
C LYS A 13 -0.83 -14.25 2.37
N GLY A 14 -1.46 -13.94 1.23
CA GLY A 14 -2.78 -13.30 1.20
C GLY A 14 -3.83 -14.17 1.86
N THR A 15 -3.87 -15.45 1.48
CA THR A 15 -4.80 -16.46 2.01
C THR A 15 -4.69 -16.62 3.52
N VAL A 16 -3.48 -16.63 4.08
CA VAL A 16 -3.29 -16.72 5.55
C VAL A 16 -3.82 -15.46 6.24
N ALA A 17 -3.57 -14.28 5.67
CA ALA A 17 -4.09 -13.04 6.25
C ALA A 17 -5.62 -12.98 6.18
N ASP A 18 -6.21 -13.40 5.06
CA ASP A 18 -7.67 -13.43 4.89
C ASP A 18 -8.30 -14.42 5.88
N TYR A 19 -7.69 -15.60 6.09
CA TYR A 19 -8.15 -16.56 7.09
C TYR A 19 -8.15 -15.98 8.52
N LEU A 20 -7.12 -15.22 8.90
CA LEU A 20 -7.03 -14.57 10.21
C LEU A 20 -8.11 -13.48 10.38
N VAL A 21 -8.41 -12.74 9.33
CA VAL A 21 -9.49 -11.74 9.33
C VAL A 21 -10.82 -12.44 9.54
N ASP A 22 -11.12 -13.45 8.73
CA ASP A 22 -12.44 -14.11 8.69
C ASP A 22 -12.74 -14.95 9.94
N ASN A 23 -11.71 -15.59 10.53
CA ASN A 23 -11.90 -16.58 11.60
C ASN A 23 -11.39 -16.13 12.97
N HIS A 24 -10.54 -15.09 13.02
CA HIS A 24 -9.85 -14.70 14.25
C HIS A 24 -9.97 -13.21 14.60
N ASN A 25 -10.87 -12.46 13.95
CA ASN A 25 -11.12 -11.04 14.18
C ASN A 25 -9.87 -10.17 14.03
N PHE A 26 -9.02 -10.50 13.06
CA PHE A 26 -7.89 -9.65 12.68
C PHE A 26 -8.34 -8.54 11.72
N ILE A 27 -7.60 -7.43 11.75
CA ILE A 27 -7.70 -6.37 10.77
C ILE A 27 -6.45 -6.42 9.90
N LYS A 28 -6.68 -6.50 8.59
CA LYS A 28 -5.62 -6.45 7.59
C LYS A 28 -5.14 -5.01 7.42
N LEU A 29 -3.84 -4.79 7.51
CA LEU A 29 -3.19 -3.53 7.21
C LEU A 29 -2.15 -3.76 6.12
N SER A 30 -2.02 -2.81 5.18
CA SER A 30 -0.89 -2.78 4.24
C SER A 30 -0.14 -1.45 4.36
N PHE A 31 1.18 -1.51 4.25
CA PHE A 31 2.02 -0.31 4.17
C PHE A 31 1.64 0.57 2.96
N ALA A 32 1.16 -0.07 1.89
CA ALA A 32 0.76 0.61 0.67
C ALA A 32 -0.64 1.24 0.73
N ASP A 33 -1.47 0.95 1.75
CA ASP A 33 -2.83 1.49 1.81
C ASP A 33 -2.81 3.02 1.94
N ARG A 34 -2.02 3.55 2.88
CA ARG A 34 -1.86 5.00 3.07
C ARG A 34 -1.26 5.70 1.86
N LEU A 35 -0.36 5.02 1.16
CA LEU A 35 0.19 5.49 -0.11
C LEU A 35 -0.91 5.66 -1.15
N LYS A 36 -1.75 4.64 -1.34
CA LYS A 36 -2.86 4.68 -2.30
C LYS A 36 -3.93 5.71 -1.90
N ASP A 37 -4.22 5.85 -0.60
CA ASP A 37 -5.16 6.86 -0.10
C ASP A 37 -4.68 8.28 -0.43
N GLY A 38 -3.40 8.55 -0.17
CA GLY A 38 -2.80 9.86 -0.46
C GLY A 38 -2.78 10.16 -1.96
N VAL A 39 -2.33 9.20 -2.79
CA VAL A 39 -2.30 9.37 -4.24
C VAL A 39 -3.70 9.52 -4.83
N SER A 40 -4.68 8.72 -4.38
CA SER A 40 -6.08 8.86 -4.79
C SER A 40 -6.61 10.26 -4.50
N THR A 41 -6.36 10.78 -3.29
CA THR A 41 -6.81 12.11 -2.88
C THR A 41 -6.15 13.23 -3.70
N LEU A 42 -4.84 13.14 -3.93
CA LEU A 42 -4.06 14.18 -4.62
C LEU A 42 -4.37 14.25 -6.11
N PHE A 43 -4.53 13.09 -6.76
CA PHE A 43 -4.71 13.00 -8.22
C PHE A 43 -6.19 12.88 -8.61
N GLY A 44 -7.10 12.72 -7.65
CA GLY A 44 -8.54 12.54 -7.90
C GLY A 44 -8.87 11.19 -8.53
N TRP A 45 -7.98 10.21 -8.44
CA TRP A 45 -8.20 8.86 -8.98
C TRP A 45 -9.03 8.00 -8.04
N ASP A 46 -9.85 7.11 -8.60
CA ASP A 46 -10.63 6.17 -7.80
C ASP A 46 -9.70 5.26 -7.00
N ARG A 47 -9.89 5.27 -5.67
CA ARG A 47 -9.12 4.48 -4.73
C ARG A 47 -9.20 2.98 -5.00
N ALA A 48 -10.35 2.47 -5.45
CA ALA A 48 -10.52 1.06 -5.78
C ALA A 48 -9.67 0.66 -7.00
N LEU A 49 -9.56 1.54 -7.99
CA LEU A 49 -8.77 1.28 -9.19
C LEU A 49 -7.26 1.27 -8.94
N LEU A 50 -6.80 1.83 -7.81
CA LEU A 50 -5.38 1.77 -7.42
C LEU A 50 -4.96 0.44 -6.78
N GLU A 51 -5.92 -0.41 -6.36
CA GLU A 51 -5.61 -1.70 -5.73
C GLU A 51 -4.91 -2.68 -6.67
N GLY A 52 -5.44 -2.84 -7.90
CA GLY A 52 -4.92 -3.80 -8.87
C GLY A 52 -5.28 -5.26 -8.57
N ASP A 53 -6.33 -5.47 -7.80
CA ASP A 53 -6.92 -6.76 -7.49
C ASP A 53 -7.79 -7.29 -8.64
N THR A 54 -8.46 -6.39 -9.36
CA THR A 54 -9.26 -6.67 -10.57
C THR A 54 -8.49 -6.42 -11.87
N ASP A 55 -8.92 -7.01 -12.98
CA ASP A 55 -8.32 -6.76 -14.31
C ASP A 55 -8.51 -5.31 -14.75
N GLU A 56 -9.64 -4.70 -14.39
CA GLU A 56 -9.92 -3.28 -14.62
C GLU A 56 -8.93 -2.39 -13.87
N SER A 57 -8.76 -2.59 -12.56
CA SER A 57 -7.81 -1.81 -11.76
C SER A 57 -6.36 -2.01 -12.23
N ARG A 58 -5.99 -3.22 -12.65
CA ARG A 58 -4.67 -3.46 -13.26
C ARG A 58 -4.48 -2.66 -14.54
N LYS A 59 -5.47 -2.67 -15.43
CA LYS A 59 -5.43 -1.89 -16.66
C LYS A 59 -5.37 -0.39 -16.37
N PHE A 60 -6.18 0.10 -15.44
CA PHE A 60 -6.20 1.50 -15.04
C PHE A 60 -4.81 1.97 -14.56
N ARG A 61 -4.12 1.18 -13.73
CA ARG A 61 -2.79 1.55 -13.23
C ARG A 61 -1.73 1.70 -14.32
N GLU A 62 -1.88 0.99 -15.42
CA GLU A 62 -0.98 1.07 -16.58
C GLU A 62 -1.49 2.04 -17.65
N THR A 63 -2.68 2.61 -17.48
CA THR A 63 -3.26 3.59 -18.42
C THR A 63 -2.61 4.96 -18.19
N VAL A 64 -2.27 5.63 -19.29
CA VAL A 64 -1.70 6.97 -19.28
C VAL A 64 -2.77 7.98 -18.85
N ASP A 65 -2.43 8.82 -17.88
CA ASP A 65 -3.22 9.99 -17.51
C ASP A 65 -2.87 11.14 -18.44
N GLU A 66 -3.77 11.48 -19.35
CA GLU A 66 -3.51 12.51 -20.38
C GLU A 66 -3.26 13.89 -19.76
N TYR A 67 -3.99 14.27 -18.72
CA TYR A 67 -3.87 15.58 -18.08
C TYR A 67 -2.47 15.74 -17.47
N TRP A 68 -2.07 14.83 -16.60
CA TRP A 68 -0.78 14.88 -15.93
C TRP A 68 0.38 14.64 -16.89
N SER A 69 0.17 13.85 -17.95
CA SER A 69 1.20 13.66 -18.97
C SER A 69 1.47 14.94 -19.75
N ASN A 70 0.41 15.68 -20.10
CA ASN A 70 0.55 16.97 -20.76
C ASN A 70 1.18 18.01 -19.83
N GLU A 71 0.78 18.05 -18.56
CA GLU A 71 1.31 19.02 -17.58
C GLU A 71 2.80 18.80 -17.27
N THR A 72 3.22 17.54 -17.18
CA THR A 72 4.61 17.19 -16.82
C THR A 72 5.54 16.98 -18.02
N GLY A 73 5.00 16.93 -19.24
CA GLY A 73 5.76 16.69 -20.46
C GLY A 73 6.37 15.27 -20.56
N ARG A 74 5.83 14.31 -19.80
CA ARG A 74 6.26 12.90 -19.81
C ARG A 74 5.05 12.00 -19.57
N GLU A 75 5.13 10.73 -19.98
CA GLU A 75 4.05 9.78 -19.72
C GLU A 75 3.88 9.53 -18.21
N ILE A 76 2.69 9.83 -17.70
CA ILE A 76 2.29 9.60 -16.31
C ILE A 76 1.25 8.49 -16.29
N THR A 77 1.52 7.46 -15.49
CA THR A 77 0.55 6.40 -15.16
C THR A 77 0.36 6.33 -13.64
N PRO A 78 -0.80 5.86 -13.14
CA PRO A 78 -0.98 5.67 -11.70
C PRO A 78 0.08 4.75 -11.08
N ARG A 79 0.53 3.72 -11.83
CA ARG A 79 1.62 2.84 -11.40
C ARG A 79 2.92 3.62 -11.19
N LEU A 80 3.30 4.47 -12.13
CA LEU A 80 4.51 5.28 -12.04
C LEU A 80 4.43 6.24 -10.85
N VAL A 81 3.30 6.91 -10.66
CA VAL A 81 3.11 7.84 -9.53
C VAL A 81 3.20 7.12 -8.19
N LEU A 82 2.53 5.97 -8.03
CA LEU A 82 2.64 5.17 -6.80
C LEU A 82 4.09 4.79 -6.48
N GLN A 83 4.89 4.47 -7.49
CA GLN A 83 6.32 4.15 -7.31
C GLN A 83 7.15 5.37 -6.92
N LEU A 84 7.01 6.48 -7.66
CA LEU A 84 7.76 7.72 -7.43
C LEU A 84 7.40 8.35 -6.09
N TYR A 85 6.11 8.49 -5.81
CA TYR A 85 5.62 9.07 -4.56
C TYR A 85 5.99 8.18 -3.37
N GLY A 86 5.82 6.86 -3.53
CA GLY A 86 6.16 5.86 -2.52
C GLY A 86 7.64 5.83 -2.13
N THR A 87 8.52 5.83 -3.13
CA THR A 87 9.96 5.58 -2.93
C THR A 87 10.77 6.85 -2.97
N GLU A 88 10.67 7.64 -4.04
CA GLU A 88 11.56 8.78 -4.25
C GLU A 88 11.14 9.97 -3.39
N CYS A 89 9.86 10.32 -3.36
CA CYS A 89 9.39 11.49 -2.63
C CYS A 89 9.38 11.26 -1.12
N LEU A 90 8.75 10.17 -0.66
CA LEU A 90 8.54 9.97 0.77
C LEU A 90 9.64 9.14 1.43
N ARG A 91 9.97 7.96 0.88
CA ARG A 91 10.97 7.10 1.52
C ARG A 91 12.38 7.70 1.47
N ARG A 92 12.83 8.13 0.29
CA ARG A 92 14.15 8.76 0.11
C ARG A 92 14.15 10.25 0.42
N GLY A 93 13.11 10.97 0.01
CA GLY A 93 13.04 12.43 0.14
C GLY A 93 12.62 12.93 1.52
N PHE A 94 11.91 12.13 2.31
CA PHE A 94 11.44 12.54 3.64
C PHE A 94 11.96 11.64 4.76
N PHE A 95 11.52 10.39 4.83
CA PHE A 95 11.92 9.46 5.88
C PHE A 95 11.74 8.00 5.45
N ASP A 96 12.80 7.19 5.55
CA ASP A 96 12.80 5.80 5.09
C ASP A 96 11.73 4.94 5.80
N GLY A 97 11.45 5.25 7.06
CA GLY A 97 10.46 4.55 7.89
C GLY A 97 9.06 5.17 7.86
N ILE A 98 8.73 6.05 6.90
CA ILE A 98 7.44 6.75 6.87
C ILE A 98 6.25 5.78 6.85
N TRP A 99 6.26 4.80 5.95
CA TRP A 99 5.17 3.83 5.82
C TRP A 99 5.01 2.96 7.06
N VAL A 100 6.13 2.55 7.65
CA VAL A 100 6.18 1.82 8.92
C VAL A 100 5.59 2.67 10.05
N SER A 101 5.95 3.95 10.11
CA SER A 101 5.50 4.87 11.15
C SER A 101 3.99 5.13 11.08
N LEU A 102 3.42 5.24 9.88
CA LEU A 102 1.98 5.39 9.68
C LEU A 102 1.20 4.16 10.13
N VAL A 103 1.69 2.95 9.80
CA VAL A 103 1.09 1.69 10.27
C VAL A 103 1.21 1.59 11.80
N LYS A 104 2.38 1.91 12.35
CA LYS A 104 2.62 1.93 13.80
C LYS A 104 1.66 2.87 14.53
N GLN A 105 1.47 4.08 14.01
CA GLN A 105 0.51 5.03 14.56
C GLN A 105 -0.91 4.43 14.61
N GLN A 106 -1.37 3.82 13.51
CA GLN A 106 -2.71 3.21 13.44
C GLN A 106 -2.89 2.06 14.44
N ILE A 107 -1.84 1.26 14.68
CA ILE A 107 -1.87 0.20 15.69
C ILE A 107 -1.94 0.80 17.10
N LEU A 108 -1.12 1.82 17.39
CA LEU A 108 -1.10 2.48 18.70
C LEU A 108 -2.43 3.16 19.05
N GLU A 109 -3.12 3.72 18.05
CA GLU A 109 -4.46 4.30 18.21
C GLU A 109 -5.55 3.25 18.45
N ASN A 110 -5.27 1.97 18.19
CA ASN A 110 -6.22 0.87 18.27
C ASN A 110 -5.67 -0.31 19.11
N PRO A 111 -5.34 -0.11 20.40
CA PRO A 111 -4.61 -1.09 21.20
C PRO A 111 -5.37 -2.40 21.45
N ASN A 112 -6.69 -2.37 21.35
CA ASN A 112 -7.57 -3.52 21.63
C ASN A 112 -7.85 -4.38 20.39
N LYS A 113 -7.20 -4.12 19.25
CA LYS A 113 -7.44 -4.84 18.00
C LYS A 113 -6.28 -5.77 17.64
N ASN A 114 -6.60 -6.80 16.87
CA ASN A 114 -5.60 -7.71 16.31
C ASN A 114 -5.30 -7.27 14.87
N PHE A 115 -4.02 -7.24 14.51
CA PHE A 115 -3.57 -6.75 13.20
C PHE A 115 -2.75 -7.81 12.47
N VAL A 116 -2.99 -7.93 11.17
CA VAL A 116 -2.20 -8.74 10.25
C VAL A 116 -1.66 -7.87 9.12
N ILE A 117 -0.36 -7.94 8.88
CA ILE A 117 0.34 -7.19 7.84
C ILE A 117 0.94 -8.19 6.85
N PRO A 118 0.27 -8.48 5.72
CA PRO A 118 0.68 -9.54 4.80
C PRO A 118 1.83 -9.16 3.86
N ASP A 119 2.25 -7.89 3.85
CA ASP A 119 3.11 -7.30 2.83
C ASP A 119 4.42 -6.76 3.39
N CYS A 120 4.96 -7.39 4.43
CA CYS A 120 6.33 -7.13 4.91
C CYS A 120 7.34 -7.55 3.83
N ARG A 121 8.05 -6.58 3.26
CA ARG A 121 9.06 -6.72 2.20
C ARG A 121 10.45 -6.22 2.61
N PHE A 122 10.52 -5.26 3.54
CA PHE A 122 11.76 -4.64 3.97
C PHE A 122 12.07 -4.98 5.43
N PHE A 123 13.35 -5.00 5.80
CA PHE A 123 13.76 -5.32 7.18
C PHE A 123 13.18 -4.36 8.21
N ASN A 124 13.11 -3.06 7.89
CA ASN A 124 12.52 -2.06 8.77
C ASN A 124 11.01 -2.28 9.03
N GLU A 125 10.31 -3.00 8.15
CA GLU A 125 8.91 -3.39 8.36
C GLU A 125 8.77 -4.60 9.30
N LEU A 126 9.82 -5.42 9.40
CA LEU A 126 9.88 -6.60 10.28
C LEU A 126 10.38 -6.25 11.70
N GLU A 127 11.22 -5.22 11.82
CA GLU A 127 11.78 -4.74 13.09
C GLU A 127 10.86 -3.76 13.85
N MET A 128 9.65 -3.51 13.33
CA MET A 128 8.65 -2.60 13.88
C MET A 128 8.09 -3.04 15.24
#